data_AF-A0A7S1F1B2-F1
#
_entry.id   AF-A0A7S1F1B2-F1
#
_cell.length_a   1.000
_cell.length_b   1.000
_cell.length_c   1.000
_cell.angle_alpha   90.00
_cell.angle_beta   90.00
_cell.angle_gamma   90.00
#
_symmetry.space_group_name_H-M   'P 1'
#
loop_
_entity.id
_entity.type
_entity.pdbx_description
1 polymer ?
#
loop_
_entity_poly.entity_id
_entity_poly.type
_entity_poly.pdbx_seq_one_letter_code
_entity_poly.pdbx_strand_id
1 'polypeptide(L)'
;KFAFCWFLLLPKLLVTFVLLWLGCRFLVASMSFGDILRNAVALAFILGIPELMFRVLVPMRGRLETTQTHVRSVFSRERANVFTYFGTFSLLFVVGLWVVLYMTWIQDVLPQYNWDVHITCDDYLSHLR
;
A
#
# COMPACT_ATOMS: atom_id res chain seq x y z
N LYS A 1 7.29 14.19 23.59
CA LYS A 1 7.69 12.82 23.17
C LYS A 1 6.69 12.23 22.17
N PHE A 2 5.40 12.07 22.52
CA PHE A 2 4.37 11.58 21.59
C PHE A 2 4.15 12.46 20.34
N ALA A 3 4.17 13.80 20.49
CA ALA A 3 3.98 14.72 19.36
C ALA A 3 5.05 14.58 18.26
N PHE A 4 6.31 14.33 18.64
CA PHE A 4 7.40 14.13 17.69
C PHE A 4 7.27 12.80 16.94
N CYS A 5 6.88 11.73 17.63
CA CYS A 5 6.58 10.45 16.99
C CYS A 5 5.43 10.59 15.98
N TRP A 6 4.35 11.29 16.34
CA TRP A 6 3.24 11.53 15.43
C TRP A 6 3.64 12.36 14.21
N PHE A 7 4.42 13.43 14.39
CA PHE A 7 4.88 14.27 13.28
C PHE A 7 5.74 13.52 12.27
N LEU A 8 6.52 12.53 12.71
CA LEU A 8 7.34 11.68 11.84
C LEU A 8 6.55 10.50 11.24
N LEU A 9 5.64 9.91 12.02
CA LEU A 9 4.90 8.71 11.60
C LEU A 9 3.75 9.04 10.66
N LEU A 10 3.04 10.15 10.89
CA LEU A 10 1.88 10.57 10.13
C LEU A 10 2.14 10.75 8.63
N PRO A 11 3.19 11.47 8.17
CA PRO A 11 3.45 11.59 6.74
C PRO A 11 3.79 10.23 6.11
N LYS A 12 4.49 9.36 6.86
CA LYS A 12 4.83 8.01 6.39
C LYS A 12 3.58 7.14 6.26
N LEU A 13 2.70 7.22 7.25
CA LEU A 13 1.44 6.50 7.30
C LEU A 13 0.50 6.98 6.18
N LEU A 14 0.41 8.28 5.94
CA LEU A 14 -0.38 8.86 4.84
C LEU A 14 0.10 8.36 3.48
N VAL A 15 1.41 8.37 3.22
CA VAL A 15 1.97 7.84 1.97
C VAL A 15 1.62 6.36 1.81
N THR A 16 1.76 5.55 2.86
CA THR A 16 1.41 4.12 2.83
C THR A 16 -0.08 3.89 2.54
N PHE A 17 -0.97 4.66 3.17
CA PHE A 17 -2.42 4.56 2.92
C PHE A 17 -2.79 4.98 1.49
N VAL A 18 -2.19 6.05 0.97
CA VAL A 18 -2.39 6.49 -0.42
C VAL A 18 -1.87 5.43 -1.40
N LEU A 19 -0.70 4.84 -1.15
CA LEU A 19 -0.16 3.75 -1.96
C LEU A 19 -1.06 2.51 -1.91
N LEU A 20 -1.58 2.15 -0.73
CA LEU A 20 -2.51 1.03 -0.58
C LEU A 20 -3.77 1.26 -1.41
N TRP A 21 -4.36 2.45 -1.31
CA TRP A 21 -5.57 2.82 -2.07
C TRP A 21 -5.34 2.77 -3.59
N LEU A 22 -4.29 3.44 -4.08
CA LEU A 22 -3.95 3.46 -5.50
C LEU A 22 -3.59 2.06 -6.01
N GLY A 23 -2.83 1.30 -5.21
CA GLY A 23 -2.45 -0.08 -5.53
C GLY A 23 -3.66 -0.99 -5.71
N CYS A 24 -4.63 -0.92 -4.80
CA CYS A 24 -5.90 -1.65 -4.93
C CYS A 24 -6.65 -1.28 -6.21
N ARG A 25 -6.76 0.02 -6.53
CA ARG A 25 -7.44 0.49 -7.75
C ARG A 25 -6.75 0.01 -9.03
N PHE A 26 -5.43 0.08 -9.09
CA PHE A 26 -4.67 -0.37 -10.26
C PHE A 26 -4.66 -1.89 -10.43
N LEU A 27 -4.69 -2.65 -9.33
CA LEU A 27 -4.82 -4.11 -9.38
C LEU A 27 -6.17 -4.53 -9.98
N VAL A 28 -7.26 -3.85 -9.60
CA VAL A 28 -8.60 -4.12 -10.14
C VAL A 28 -8.72 -3.73 -11.61
N ALA A 29 -8.09 -2.64 -12.04
CA ALA A 29 -8.13 -2.17 -13.42
C ALA A 29 -7.28 -3.02 -14.41
N SER A 30 -6.43 -3.92 -13.90
CA SER A 30 -5.52 -4.71 -14.73
C SER A 30 -6.23 -5.95 -15.29
N MET A 31 -6.47 -5.97 -16.61
CA MET A 31 -7.12 -7.10 -17.31
C MET A 31 -6.11 -8.17 -17.76
N SER A 32 -4.81 -7.84 -17.83
CA SER A 32 -3.76 -8.74 -18.28
C SER A 32 -2.64 -8.88 -17.23
N PHE A 33 -1.93 -10.02 -17.26
CA PHE A 33 -0.78 -10.26 -16.38
C PHE A 33 0.34 -9.22 -16.60
N GLY A 34 0.52 -8.73 -17.83
CA GLY A 34 1.52 -7.73 -18.14
C GLY A 34 1.27 -6.40 -17.42
N ASP A 35 0.00 -6.02 -17.24
CA ASP A 35 -0.38 -4.78 -16.55
C ASP A 35 -0.14 -4.89 -15.04
N ILE A 36 -0.42 -6.06 -14.46
CA ILE A 36 -0.13 -6.37 -13.06
C ILE A 36 1.37 -6.25 -12.79
N LEU A 37 2.22 -6.82 -13.67
CA LEU A 37 3.67 -6.76 -13.52
C LEU A 37 4.20 -5.32 -13.59
N ARG A 38 3.67 -4.50 -14.52
CA ARG A 38 4.06 -3.09 -14.66
C ARG A 38 3.71 -2.28 -13.41
N ASN A 39 2.51 -2.47 -12.87
CA ASN A 39 2.08 -1.81 -11.64
C ASN A 39 2.97 -2.25 -10.45
N ALA A 40 3.28 -3.54 -10.34
CA ALA A 40 4.17 -4.05 -9.29
C ALA A 40 5.59 -3.46 -9.37
N VAL A 41 6.19 -3.38 -10.56
CA VAL A 41 7.52 -2.79 -10.76
C VAL A 41 7.52 -1.29 -10.48
N ALA A 42 6.48 -0.56 -10.92
CA ALA A 42 6.33 0.87 -10.62
C ALA A 42 6.21 1.13 -9.11
N LEU A 43 5.44 0.31 -8.40
CA LEU A 43 5.32 0.40 -6.95
C LEU A 43 6.65 0.11 -6.25
N ALA A 44 7.37 -0.93 -6.68
CA ALA A 44 8.70 -1.25 -6.14
C ALA A 44 9.69 -0.09 -6.34
N PHE A 45 9.63 0.59 -7.49
CA PHE A 45 10.41 1.80 -7.72
C PHE A 45 10.03 2.93 -6.76
N ILE A 46 8.73 3.23 -6.60
CA ILE A 46 8.25 4.28 -5.70
C ILE A 46 8.68 4.02 -4.25
N LEU A 47 8.61 2.76 -3.80
CA LEU A 47 9.05 2.34 -2.46
C LEU A 47 10.57 2.51 -2.25
N GLY A 48 11.37 2.48 -3.32
CA GLY A 48 12.82 2.71 -3.28
C GLY A 48 13.25 4.17 -3.27
N ILE A 49 12.37 5.10 -3.65
CA ILE A 49 12.68 6.55 -3.72
C ILE A 49 13.20 7.10 -2.37
N PRO A 50 12.61 6.79 -1.20
CA PRO A 50 13.09 7.33 0.07
C PRO A 50 14.54 6.93 0.38
N GLU A 51 14.93 5.70 0.04
CA GLU A 51 16.31 5.24 0.23
C GLU A 51 17.27 5.94 -0.74
N LEU A 52 16.85 6.13 -1.99
CA LEU A 52 17.64 6.85 -2.99
C LEU A 52 17.84 8.32 -2.57
N MET A 53 16.76 8.99 -2.14
CA MET A 53 16.82 10.36 -1.64
C MET A 53 17.73 10.47 -0.43
N PHE A 54 17.67 9.52 0.51
CA PHE A 54 18.61 9.49 1.64
C PHE A 54 20.07 9.36 1.18
N ARG A 55 20.36 8.48 0.21
CA ARG A 55 21.73 8.29 -0.30
C ARG A 55 22.28 9.52 -1.03
N VAL A 56 21.42 10.29 -1.71
CA VAL A 56 21.82 11.46 -2.53
C VAL A 56 21.86 12.74 -1.71
N LEU A 57 20.87 12.98 -0.83
CA LEU A 57 20.75 14.22 -0.08
C LEU A 57 21.64 14.26 1.17
N VAL A 58 21.95 13.10 1.77
CA VAL A 58 22.75 13.06 2.99
C VAL A 58 24.24 12.95 2.64
N PRO A 59 25.08 13.90 3.08
CA PRO A 59 26.51 13.86 2.82
C PRO A 59 27.17 12.64 3.49
N MET A 60 28.28 12.17 2.92
CA MET A 60 28.99 10.95 3.35
C MET A 60 29.27 10.91 4.88
N ARG A 61 29.60 12.06 5.48
CA ARG A 61 29.83 12.18 6.93
C ARG A 61 28.57 11.87 7.75
N GLY A 62 27.43 12.44 7.39
CA GLY A 62 26.15 12.15 8.06
C GLY A 62 25.72 10.69 7.91
N ARG A 63 26.01 10.07 6.75
CA ARG A 63 25.74 8.63 6.54
C ARG A 63 26.60 7.74 7.43
N LEU A 64 27.89 8.06 7.61
CA LEU A 64 28.78 7.34 8.52
C LEU A 64 28.31 7.45 9.96
N GLU A 65 27.92 8.65 10.41
CA GLU A 65 27.38 8.86 11.75
C GLU A 65 26.10 8.06 11.99
N THR A 66 25.17 8.05 11.03
CA THR A 66 23.94 7.23 11.15
C THR A 66 24.20 5.72 11.21
N THR A 67 25.28 5.25 10.59
CA THR A 67 25.67 3.83 10.59
C THR A 67 26.33 3.45 11.93
N GLN A 68 27.03 4.40 12.57
CA GLN A 68 27.64 4.22 13.88
C GLN A 68 26.63 4.38 15.03
N THR A 69 25.55 5.13 14.84
CA THR A 69 24.39 5.09 15.74
C THR A 69 23.60 3.81 15.50
N HIS A 70 24.09 2.70 16.06
CA HIS A 70 23.30 1.48 16.18
C HIS A 70 22.12 1.77 17.13
N VAL A 71 21.01 2.27 16.58
CA VAL A 71 19.73 2.21 17.26
C VAL A 71 19.48 0.74 17.50
N ARG A 72 19.53 0.33 18.78
CA ARG A 72 19.26 -1.05 19.18
C ARG A 72 17.95 -1.43 18.53
N SER A 73 17.99 -2.34 17.56
CA SER A 73 16.78 -2.75 16.87
C SER A 73 15.83 -3.27 17.95
N VAL A 74 14.66 -2.64 18.04
CA VAL A 74 13.60 -3.10 18.95
C VAL A 74 13.23 -4.56 18.60
N PHE A 75 13.51 -4.98 17.37
CA PHE A 75 13.50 -6.37 16.87
C PHE A 75 14.67 -7.24 17.36
N SER A 76 15.07 -7.10 18.62
CA SER A 76 16.05 -8.00 19.23
C SER A 76 15.40 -9.36 19.46
N ARG A 77 15.62 -10.32 18.54
CA ARG A 77 15.37 -11.76 18.67
C ARG A 77 14.09 -12.06 19.46
N GLU A 78 12.95 -11.82 18.82
CA GLU A 78 11.66 -12.23 19.39
C GLU A 78 11.69 -13.73 19.67
N ARG A 79 11.52 -14.09 20.94
CA ARG A 79 11.32 -15.49 21.32
C ARG A 79 10.03 -15.95 20.67
N ALA A 80 10.03 -17.14 20.07
CA ALA A 80 8.84 -17.73 19.48
C ALA A 80 7.74 -17.79 20.55
N ASN A 81 6.81 -16.85 20.49
CA ASN A 81 5.71 -16.70 21.41
C ASN A 81 4.42 -16.92 20.63
N VAL A 82 3.48 -17.65 21.21
CA VAL A 82 2.18 -17.95 20.59
C VAL A 82 1.45 -16.66 20.20
N PHE A 83 1.62 -15.60 21.00
CA PHE A 83 1.08 -14.28 20.69
C PHE A 83 1.68 -13.64 19.43
N THR A 84 2.96 -13.87 19.13
CA THR A 84 3.59 -13.38 17.89
C THR A 84 3.00 -14.08 16.67
N TYR A 85 2.76 -15.40 16.76
CA TYR A 85 2.05 -16.14 15.72
C TYR A 85 0.61 -15.66 15.54
N PHE A 86 -0.10 -15.40 16.64
CA PHE A 86 -1.45 -14.85 16.59
C PHE A 86 -1.50 -13.48 15.91
N GLY A 87 -0.47 -12.65 16.08
CA GLY A 87 -0.30 -11.39 15.35
C GLY A 87 -0.21 -11.57 13.83
N THR A 88 0.50 -12.59 13.36
CA THR A 88 0.57 -12.89 11.91
C THR A 88 -0.77 -13.39 11.37
N PHE A 89 -1.47 -14.25 12.12
CA PHE A 89 -2.80 -14.74 11.73
C PHE A 89 -3.86 -13.64 11.72
N SER A 90 -3.84 -12.74 12.70
CA SER A 90 -4.77 -11.61 12.73
C SER A 90 -4.52 -10.66 11.56
N LEU A 91 -3.27 -10.50 11.11
CA LEU A 91 -2.93 -9.70 9.93
C LEU A 91 -3.55 -10.28 8.65
N LEU A 92 -3.54 -11.61 8.49
CA LEU A 92 -4.25 -12.27 7.37
C LEU A 92 -5.75 -11.99 7.39
N PHE A 93 -6.38 -12.05 8.58
CA PHE A 93 -7.79 -11.75 8.73
C PHE A 93 -8.09 -10.27 8.39
N VAL A 94 -7.27 -9.34 8.87
CA VAL A 94 -7.39 -7.91 8.58
C VAL A 94 -7.24 -7.64 7.09
N VAL A 95 -6.27 -8.25 6.42
CA VAL A 95 -6.08 -8.11 4.96
C VAL A 95 -7.28 -8.71 4.20
N GLY A 96 -7.74 -9.90 4.57
CA GLY A 96 -8.91 -10.51 3.95
C GLY A 96 -10.17 -9.67 4.10
N LEU A 97 -10.43 -9.18 5.32
CA LEU A 97 -11.55 -8.29 5.62
C LEU A 97 -11.43 -6.97 4.85
N TRP A 98 -10.23 -6.39 4.75
CA TRP A 98 -9.98 -5.20 3.95
C TRP A 98 -10.29 -5.43 2.47
N VAL A 99 -9.86 -6.56 1.89
CA VAL A 99 -10.13 -6.88 0.48
C VAL A 99 -11.63 -7.04 0.23
N VAL A 100 -12.36 -7.73 1.12
CA VAL A 100 -13.81 -7.88 0.99
C VAL A 100 -14.51 -6.54 1.10
N LEU A 101 -14.18 -5.73 2.11
CA LEU A 101 -14.73 -4.37 2.27
C LEU A 101 -14.41 -3.51 1.04
N TYR A 102 -13.19 -3.60 0.53
CA TYR A 102 -12.78 -2.83 -0.63
C TYR A 102 -13.60 -3.22 -1.86
N MET A 103 -13.68 -4.50 -2.18
CA MET A 103 -14.42 -5.02 -3.34
C MET A 103 -15.93 -4.73 -3.28
N THR A 104 -16.52 -4.69 -2.08
CA THR A 104 -17.99 -4.60 -1.93
C THR A 104 -18.52 -3.20 -1.63
N TRP A 105 -17.76 -2.35 -0.92
CA TRP A 105 -18.23 -1.03 -0.48
C TRP A 105 -17.43 0.14 -1.05
N ILE A 106 -16.16 -0.07 -1.36
CA ILE A 106 -15.22 1.02 -1.68
C ILE A 106 -14.91 1.06 -3.17
N GLN A 107 -14.96 -0.08 -3.85
CA GLN A 107 -14.63 -0.19 -5.24
C GLN A 107 -15.72 0.48 -6.06
N ASP A 108 -15.43 1.72 -6.44
CA ASP A 108 -16.29 2.58 -7.25
C ASP A 108 -16.40 2.12 -8.73
N VAL A 109 -16.21 0.82 -9.03
CA VAL A 109 -16.16 0.38 -10.43
C VAL A 109 -16.93 -0.91 -10.77
N LEU A 110 -17.38 -1.81 -9.86
CA LEU A 110 -18.33 -2.91 -10.20
C LEU A 110 -18.86 -3.69 -8.97
N PRO A 111 -20.18 -3.95 -8.87
CA PRO A 111 -20.68 -5.31 -9.18
C PRO A 111 -21.92 -5.39 -10.09
N GLN A 112 -22.52 -4.26 -10.49
CA GLN A 112 -23.65 -4.23 -11.45
C GLN A 112 -23.61 -3.02 -12.40
N TYR A 113 -22.45 -2.42 -12.71
CA TYR A 113 -22.34 -1.29 -13.66
C TYR A 113 -23.21 -0.05 -13.35
N ASN A 114 -24.00 -0.06 -12.26
CA ASN A 114 -25.21 0.75 -12.10
C ASN A 114 -24.95 2.26 -12.01
N TRP A 115 -23.72 2.73 -11.77
CA TRP A 115 -23.49 4.09 -11.29
C TRP A 115 -22.37 4.88 -11.97
N ASP A 116 -21.45 4.26 -12.72
CA ASP A 116 -20.40 5.00 -13.45
C ASP A 116 -20.57 4.96 -14.98
N VAL A 117 -20.98 3.83 -15.54
CA VAL A 117 -21.01 3.64 -17.01
C VAL A 117 -22.40 3.26 -17.54
N HIS A 118 -23.37 2.95 -16.67
CA HIS A 118 -24.73 2.59 -17.09
C HIS A 118 -25.38 3.64 -17.98
N ILE A 119 -25.29 4.92 -17.60
CA ILE A 119 -25.90 6.04 -18.34
C ILE A 119 -25.32 6.17 -19.75
N THR A 120 -24.01 5.99 -19.90
CA THR A 120 -23.32 6.14 -21.19
C THR A 120 -23.47 4.89 -22.07
N CYS A 121 -23.55 3.70 -21.45
CA CYS A 121 -23.74 2.44 -22.17
C CYS A 121 -25.21 2.07 -22.43
N ASP A 122 -26.18 2.72 -21.79
CA ASP A 122 -27.61 2.48 -22.02
C ASP A 122 -28.01 2.75 -23.47
N ASP A 123 -27.46 3.80 -24.07
CA ASP A 123 -27.70 4.16 -25.47
C ASP A 123 -27.23 3.04 -26.42
N TYR A 124 -26.01 2.53 -26.19
CA TYR A 124 -25.45 1.42 -26.96
C TYR A 124 -26.21 0.10 -26.75
N LEU A 125 -26.60 -0.22 -25.52
CA LEU A 125 -27.36 -1.43 -25.20
C LEU A 125 -28.78 -1.41 -25.80
N SER A 126 -29.38 -0.23 -25.93
CA SER A 126 -30.69 -0.06 -26.54
C SER A 126 -30.68 -0.39 -28.05
N HIS A 127 -29.55 -0.14 -28.73
CA HIS A 127 -29.37 -0.44 -30.15
C HIS A 127 -29.08 -1.91 -30.47
N LEU A 128 -28.67 -2.71 -29.48
CA LEU A 128 -28.39 -4.14 -29.65
C LEU A 128 -29.60 -5.05 -29.41
N ARG A 129 -30.72 -4.50 -28.92
CA ARG A 129 -31.98 -5.23 -28.68
C ARG A 129 -32.95 -5.03 -29.85
#